data_AF-A0A645EQ89-F1
#
_entry.id   AF-A0A645EQ89-F1
#
_cell.length_a   1.000
_cell.length_b   1.000
_cell.length_c   1.000
_cell.angle_alpha   90.00
_cell.angle_beta   90.00
_cell.angle_gamma   90.00
#
_symmetry.space_group_name_H-M   'P 1'
#
loop_
_entity.id
_entity.type
_entity.pdbx_description
1 polymer ?
#
loop_
_entity_poly.entity_id
_entity_poly.type
_entity_poly.pdbx_seq_one_letter_code
_entity_poly.pdbx_strand_id
1 'polypeptide(L)'
;MSRATLGRVCLVLAFVLLLVLFALPPLSSMLLLIRSGELQFDYLLSAELGWIVMVAAPLLMIGAFLKGRSQGILATSLSLIALLLLFLLMMLRNPPYVLAIVLIVLYNLNLLALLVAAYRFLR
;
A
#
# COMPACT_ATOMS: atom_id res chain seq x y z
N MET A 1 28.88 0.35 -1.76
CA MET A 1 27.75 0.57 -0.83
C MET A 1 27.58 -0.69 0.02
N SER A 2 27.47 -0.61 1.35
CA SER A 2 27.36 -1.82 2.19
C SER A 2 25.96 -2.45 2.10
N ARG A 3 25.82 -3.77 2.35
CA ARG A 3 24.53 -4.47 2.39
C ARG A 3 23.54 -3.78 3.36
N ALA A 4 24.03 -3.30 4.49
CA ALA A 4 23.23 -2.59 5.48
C ALA A 4 22.72 -1.23 4.97
N THR A 5 23.55 -0.48 4.23
CA THR A 5 23.17 0.79 3.62
C THR A 5 22.11 0.58 2.53
N LEU A 6 22.31 -0.43 1.68
CA LEU A 6 21.36 -0.77 0.61
C LEU A 6 20.00 -1.20 1.18
N GLY A 7 20.01 -2.07 2.21
CA GLY A 7 18.78 -2.47 2.89
C GLY A 7 18.01 -1.30 3.51
N ARG A 8 18.72 -0.34 4.15
CA ARG A 8 18.06 0.88 4.66
C ARG A 8 17.45 1.72 3.54
N VAL A 9 18.15 1.92 2.43
CA VAL A 9 17.63 2.70 1.29
C VAL A 9 16.37 2.05 0.72
N CYS A 10 16.37 0.73 0.52
CA CYS A 10 15.17 0.00 0.08
C CYS A 10 14.00 0.17 1.04
N LEU A 11 14.23 0.07 2.36
CA LEU A 11 13.18 0.25 3.36
C LEU A 11 12.64 1.68 3.42
N VAL A 12 13.50 2.70 3.29
CA VAL A 12 13.07 4.10 3.26
C VAL A 12 12.22 4.36 2.02
N LEU A 13 12.68 3.92 0.83
CA LEU A 13 11.91 4.07 -0.41
C LEU A 13 10.57 3.35 -0.32
N ALA A 14 10.55 2.12 0.17
CA ALA A 14 9.32 1.36 0.37
C ALA A 14 8.35 2.07 1.34
N PHE A 15 8.89 2.61 2.45
CA PHE A 15 8.09 3.36 3.42
C PHE A 15 7.48 4.62 2.80
N VAL A 16 8.25 5.42 2.07
CA VAL A 16 7.76 6.64 1.40
C VAL A 16 6.68 6.28 0.39
N LEU A 17 6.89 5.27 -0.46
CA LEU A 17 5.90 4.85 -1.45
C LEU A 17 4.60 4.37 -0.80
N LEU A 18 4.68 3.58 0.26
CA LEU A 18 3.49 3.15 1.02
C LEU A 18 2.77 4.32 1.68
N LEU A 19 3.51 5.31 2.16
CA LEU A 19 2.93 6.49 2.79
C LEU A 19 2.19 7.36 1.76
N VAL A 20 2.75 7.51 0.56
CA VAL A 20 2.09 8.16 -0.58
C VAL A 20 0.81 7.41 -0.96
N LEU A 21 0.89 6.08 -1.10
CA LEU A 21 -0.26 5.22 -1.41
C LEU A 21 -1.40 5.34 -0.40
N PHE A 22 -1.06 5.42 0.88
CA PHE A 22 -2.03 5.55 1.95
C PHE A 22 -2.64 6.97 2.01
N ALA A 23 -1.85 8.01 1.75
CA ALA A 23 -2.27 9.39 1.92
C ALA A 23 -2.96 10.00 0.68
N LEU A 24 -2.59 9.60 -0.54
CA LEU A 24 -3.12 10.24 -1.76
C LEU A 24 -4.64 10.10 -1.91
N PRO A 25 -5.24 8.89 -1.78
CA PRO A 25 -6.69 8.72 -1.94
C PRO A 25 -7.55 9.54 -0.97
N PRO A 26 -7.26 9.60 0.34
CA PRO A 26 -8.03 10.46 1.24
C PRO A 26 -7.77 11.95 0.98
N LEU A 27 -6.54 12.35 0.62
CA LEU A 27 -6.25 13.76 0.28
C LEU A 27 -7.00 14.22 -0.97
N SER A 28 -7.08 13.39 -2.01
CA SER A 28 -7.83 13.72 -3.22
C SER A 28 -9.34 13.80 -2.94
N SER A 29 -9.89 12.87 -2.14
CA SER A 29 -11.29 12.89 -1.73
C SER A 29 -11.63 14.15 -0.90
N MET A 30 -10.73 14.58 -0.02
CA MET A 30 -10.89 15.84 0.74
C MET A 30 -10.85 17.08 -0.16
N LEU A 31 -9.94 17.12 -1.15
CA LEU A 31 -9.88 18.21 -2.12
C LEU A 31 -11.14 18.28 -2.99
N LEU A 32 -11.68 17.12 -3.39
CA LEU A 32 -12.95 17.05 -4.10
C LEU A 32 -14.09 17.53 -3.22
N LEU A 33 -14.18 17.09 -1.96
CA LEU A 33 -15.18 17.57 -1.01
C LEU A 33 -15.16 19.10 -0.86
N ILE A 34 -13.96 19.71 -0.74
CA ILE A 34 -13.83 21.17 -0.64
C ILE A 34 -14.33 21.87 -1.92
N ARG A 35 -14.10 21.25 -3.09
CA ARG A 35 -14.42 21.85 -4.39
C ARG A 35 -15.86 21.63 -4.83
N SER A 36 -16.42 20.44 -4.63
CA SER A 36 -17.75 20.05 -5.10
C SER A 36 -18.81 20.04 -4.00
N GLY A 37 -18.42 20.06 -2.73
CA GLY A 37 -19.34 19.92 -1.59
C GLY A 37 -19.80 18.48 -1.35
N GLU A 38 -19.35 17.52 -2.16
CA GLU A 38 -19.73 16.11 -2.06
C GLU A 38 -18.52 15.23 -1.72
N LEU A 39 -18.70 14.31 -0.77
CA LEU A 39 -17.68 13.33 -0.45
C LEU A 39 -17.65 12.25 -1.54
N GLN A 40 -16.82 12.46 -2.56
CA GLN A 40 -16.58 11.49 -3.61
C GLN A 40 -15.25 10.78 -3.33
N PHE A 41 -15.32 9.48 -3.07
CA PHE A 41 -14.13 8.65 -2.97
C PHE A 41 -13.87 8.01 -4.33
N ASP A 42 -12.81 8.44 -4.99
CA ASP A 42 -12.46 7.92 -6.30
C ASP A 42 -11.82 6.52 -6.17
N TYR A 43 -12.68 5.53 -6.29
CA TYR A 43 -12.32 4.12 -6.26
C TYR A 43 -11.38 3.76 -7.42
N LEU A 44 -11.53 4.40 -8.57
CA LEU A 44 -10.67 4.19 -9.73
C LEU A 44 -9.26 4.70 -9.44
N LEU A 45 -9.14 5.90 -8.85
CA LEU A 45 -7.86 6.46 -8.44
C LEU A 45 -7.13 5.53 -7.44
N SER A 46 -7.86 4.97 -6.47
CA SER A 46 -7.29 4.01 -5.50
C SER A 46 -6.79 2.74 -6.19
N ALA A 47 -7.52 2.26 -7.20
CA ALA A 47 -7.11 1.12 -8.00
C ALA A 47 -5.89 1.45 -8.88
N GLU A 48 -5.88 2.60 -9.58
CA GLU A 48 -4.76 3.05 -10.41
C GLU A 48 -3.47 3.24 -9.61
N LEU A 49 -3.58 3.77 -8.39
CA LEU A 49 -2.44 3.87 -7.47
C LEU A 49 -1.95 2.50 -6.99
N GLY A 50 -2.79 1.46 -7.05
CA GLY A 50 -2.44 0.08 -6.76
C GLY A 50 -1.22 -0.44 -7.52
N TRP A 51 -0.90 0.11 -8.70
CA TRP A 51 0.34 -0.21 -9.43
C TRP A 51 1.61 0.15 -8.64
N ILE A 52 1.58 1.18 -7.81
CA ILE A 52 2.72 1.60 -6.98
C ILE A 52 3.04 0.54 -5.93
N VAL A 53 2.05 -0.26 -5.49
CA VAL A 53 2.27 -1.39 -4.57
C VAL A 53 3.25 -2.40 -5.17
N MET A 54 3.17 -2.63 -6.48
CA MET A 54 4.06 -3.55 -7.19
C MET A 54 5.53 -3.14 -7.13
N VAL A 55 5.81 -1.87 -6.86
CA VAL A 55 7.18 -1.35 -6.67
C VAL A 55 7.54 -1.28 -5.18
N ALA A 56 6.63 -0.80 -4.34
CA ALA A 56 6.86 -0.61 -2.92
C ALA A 56 7.12 -1.94 -2.19
N ALA A 57 6.37 -2.99 -2.55
CA ALA A 57 6.39 -4.23 -1.83
C ALA A 57 7.66 -5.09 -2.08
N PRO A 58 8.19 -5.22 -3.31
CA PRO A 58 9.51 -5.81 -3.54
C PRO A 58 10.63 -5.07 -2.81
N LEU A 59 10.59 -3.73 -2.79
CA LEU A 59 11.58 -2.93 -2.04
C LEU A 59 11.52 -3.24 -0.54
N LEU A 60 10.32 -3.42 0.02
CA LEU A 60 10.13 -3.81 1.41
C LEU A 60 10.69 -5.20 1.69
N MET A 61 10.44 -6.15 0.77
CA MET A 61 10.88 -7.53 0.89
C MET A 61 12.41 -7.64 0.80
N ILE A 62 13.04 -6.94 -0.15
CA ILE A 62 14.49 -6.84 -0.29
C ILE A 62 15.09 -6.18 0.96
N GLY A 63 14.48 -5.09 1.44
CA GLY A 63 14.90 -4.41 2.66
C GLY A 63 14.85 -5.29 3.91
N ALA A 64 13.77 -6.06 4.07
CA ALA A 64 13.59 -7.01 5.17
C ALA A 64 14.60 -8.18 5.09
N PHE A 65 14.84 -8.71 3.89
CA PHE A 65 15.82 -9.77 3.63
C PHE A 65 17.24 -9.31 3.97
N LEU A 66 17.64 -8.13 3.51
CA LEU A 66 18.97 -7.57 3.79
C LEU A 66 19.21 -7.27 5.27
N LYS A 67 18.14 -7.05 6.05
CA LYS A 67 18.20 -6.94 7.53
C LYS A 67 18.05 -8.28 8.26
N GLY A 68 17.94 -9.41 7.56
CA GLY A 68 17.84 -10.75 8.15
C GLY A 68 16.51 -11.03 8.87
N ARG A 69 15.43 -10.30 8.56
CA ARG A 69 14.12 -10.47 9.22
C ARG A 69 13.24 -11.45 8.44
N SER A 70 13.44 -12.76 8.64
CA SER A 70 12.71 -13.81 7.90
C SER A 70 11.19 -13.75 8.07
N GLN A 71 10.70 -13.46 9.28
CA GLN A 71 9.28 -13.27 9.56
C GLN A 71 8.70 -12.06 8.80
N GLY A 72 9.54 -11.05 8.55
CA GLY A 72 9.15 -9.87 7.80
C GLY A 72 8.87 -10.18 6.33
N ILE A 73 9.64 -11.10 5.74
CA ILE A 73 9.51 -11.52 4.34
C ILE A 73 8.16 -12.21 4.11
N LEU A 74 7.80 -13.16 4.97
CA LEU A 74 6.52 -13.89 4.87
C LEU A 74 5.32 -12.95 5.06
N ALA A 75 5.37 -12.05 6.05
CA ALA A 75 4.30 -11.09 6.28
C ALA A 75 4.14 -10.14 5.08
N THR A 76 5.26 -9.68 4.50
CA THR A 76 5.21 -8.83 3.31
C THR A 76 4.68 -9.55 2.09
N SER A 77 5.07 -10.80 1.84
CA SER A 77 4.60 -11.54 0.67
C SER A 77 3.12 -11.86 0.76
N LEU A 78 2.62 -12.24 1.95
CA LEU A 78 1.20 -12.49 2.18
C LEU A 78 0.37 -11.22 1.95
N SER A 79 0.87 -10.10 2.48
CA SER A 79 0.24 -8.79 2.31
C SER A 79 0.23 -8.34 0.85
N LEU A 80 1.30 -8.62 0.09
CA LEU A 80 1.42 -8.34 -1.33
C LEU A 80 0.41 -9.12 -2.16
N ILE A 81 0.27 -10.43 -1.87
CA ILE A 81 -0.75 -11.29 -2.50
C ILE A 81 -2.16 -10.76 -2.19
N ALA A 82 -2.41 -10.37 -0.94
CA ALA A 82 -3.69 -9.80 -0.55
C ALA A 82 -3.95 -8.45 -1.25
N LEU A 83 -2.95 -7.57 -1.39
CA LEU A 83 -3.10 -6.31 -2.14
C LEU A 83 -3.36 -6.55 -3.62
N LEU A 84 -2.66 -7.50 -4.24
CA LEU A 84 -2.90 -7.92 -5.62
C LEU A 84 -4.32 -8.45 -5.82
N LEU A 85 -4.79 -9.29 -4.91
CA LEU A 85 -6.14 -9.84 -4.97
C LEU A 85 -7.20 -8.76 -4.79
N LEU A 86 -7.00 -7.86 -3.82
CA LEU A 86 -7.88 -6.70 -3.60
C LEU A 86 -7.89 -5.79 -4.83
N PHE A 87 -6.74 -5.49 -5.42
CA PHE A 87 -6.64 -4.71 -6.66
C PHE A 87 -7.39 -5.38 -7.83
N LEU A 88 -7.20 -6.69 -8.04
CA LEU A 88 -7.93 -7.43 -9.07
C LEU A 88 -9.45 -7.41 -8.83
N LEU A 89 -9.87 -7.55 -7.57
CA LEU A 89 -11.28 -7.44 -7.19
C LEU A 89 -11.81 -6.02 -7.39
N MET A 90 -10.97 -5.01 -7.22
CA MET A 90 -11.32 -3.61 -7.48
C MET A 90 -11.45 -3.30 -8.97
N MET A 91 -10.72 -4.02 -9.83
CA MET A 91 -10.80 -3.89 -11.28
C MET A 91 -12.02 -4.60 -11.91
N LEU A 92 -12.78 -5.40 -11.14
CA LEU A 92 -14.05 -5.96 -11.61
C LEU A 92 -15.03 -4.83 -11.93
N ARG A 93 -15.65 -4.90 -13.11
CA ARG A 93 -16.59 -3.88 -13.57
C ARG A 93 -17.87 -3.93 -12.72
N ASN A 94 -18.17 -2.83 -12.02
CA ASN A 94 -19.37 -2.60 -11.19
C ASN A 94 -19.52 -3.57 -9.99
N PRO A 95 -18.61 -3.55 -9.01
CA PRO A 95 -18.85 -4.26 -7.76
C PRO A 95 -20.07 -3.65 -7.04
N PRO A 96 -20.92 -4.46 -6.37
CA PRO A 96 -21.99 -3.93 -5.53
C PRO A 96 -21.39 -2.99 -4.47
N TYR A 97 -22.09 -1.90 -4.14
CA TYR A 97 -21.59 -0.84 -3.24
C TYR A 97 -21.01 -1.38 -1.92
N VAL A 98 -21.68 -2.36 -1.31
CA VAL A 98 -21.22 -2.99 -0.08
C VAL A 98 -19.87 -3.68 -0.27
N LEU A 99 -19.68 -4.39 -1.38
CA LEU A 99 -18.41 -5.05 -1.70
C LEU A 99 -17.31 -4.01 -1.94
N ALA A 100 -17.60 -2.91 -2.65
CA ALA A 100 -16.63 -1.84 -2.87
C ALA A 100 -16.12 -1.25 -1.55
N ILE A 101 -17.01 -0.96 -0.60
CA ILE A 101 -16.64 -0.46 0.74
C ILE A 101 -15.75 -1.47 1.47
N VAL A 102 -16.14 -2.74 1.49
CA VAL A 102 -15.35 -3.79 2.16
C VAL A 102 -13.95 -3.90 1.53
N LEU A 103 -13.85 -3.88 0.20
CA LEU A 103 -12.57 -3.94 -0.51
C LEU A 103 -11.68 -2.75 -0.17
N ILE A 104 -12.24 -1.53 -0.13
CA ILE A 104 -11.49 -0.31 0.25
C ILE A 104 -10.96 -0.43 1.67
N VAL A 105 -11.80 -0.86 2.63
CA VAL A 105 -11.39 -1.01 4.03
C VAL A 105 -10.26 -2.03 4.15
N LEU A 106 -10.41 -3.21 3.53
CA LEU A 106 -9.38 -4.24 3.54
C LEU A 106 -8.07 -3.77 2.89
N TYR A 107 -8.15 -3.04 1.78
CA TYR A 107 -6.99 -2.47 1.09
C TYR A 107 -6.23 -1.50 1.99
N ASN A 108 -6.93 -0.56 2.62
CA ASN A 108 -6.31 0.42 3.52
C ASN A 108 -5.73 -0.22 4.78
N LEU A 109 -6.40 -1.20 5.38
CA LEU A 109 -5.87 -1.95 6.53
C LEU A 109 -4.59 -2.71 6.15
N ASN A 110 -4.55 -3.29 4.94
CA ASN A 110 -3.39 -4.01 4.47
C ASN A 110 -2.21 -3.06 4.16
N LEU A 111 -2.46 -1.90 3.55
CA LEU A 111 -1.45 -0.84 3.40
C LEU A 111 -0.92 -0.35 4.75
N LEU A 112 -1.79 -0.14 5.73
CA LEU A 112 -1.40 0.27 7.08
C LEU A 112 -0.52 -0.80 7.74
N ALA A 113 -0.86 -2.08 7.61
CA ALA A 113 -0.05 -3.18 8.13
C ALA A 113 1.35 -3.20 7.51
N LEU A 114 1.48 -2.98 6.20
CA LEU A 114 2.78 -2.82 5.53
C LEU A 114 3.54 -1.60 6.00
N LEU A 115 2.87 -0.46 6.20
CA LEU A 115 3.50 0.77 6.69
C LEU A 115 4.09 0.56 8.09
N VAL A 116 3.35 -0.11 8.98
CA VAL A 116 3.80 -0.48 10.33
C VAL A 116 4.98 -1.46 10.26
N ALA A 117 4.93 -2.44 9.35
CA ALA A 117 6.03 -3.38 9.15
C ALA A 117 7.30 -2.66 8.65
N ALA A 118 7.16 -1.79 7.65
CA ALA A 118 8.24 -0.96 7.11
C ALA A 118 8.91 -0.13 8.21
N TYR A 119 8.11 0.56 9.03
CA TYR A 119 8.59 1.34 10.15
C TYR A 119 9.33 0.47 11.19
N ARG A 120 8.78 -0.70 11.53
CA ARG A 120 9.44 -1.68 12.43
C ARG A 120 10.74 -2.24 11.87
N PHE A 121 10.87 -2.34 10.55
CA PHE A 121 12.12 -2.76 9.92
C PHE A 121 13.12 -1.62 9.82
N LEU A 122 12.69 -0.36 9.75
CA LEU A 122 13.58 0.80 9.75
C LEU A 122 14.27 0.96 11.11
N ARG A 123 13.51 0.83 12.20
CA ARG A 123 14.00 0.78 13.59
C ARG A 123 14.88 -0.44 13.83
#